data_AF-A0A0F7KGS8-F1
#
_entry.id   AF-A0A0F7KGS8-F1
#
_cell.length_a   1.000
_cell.length_b   1.000
_cell.length_c   1.000
_cell.angle_alpha   90.00
_cell.angle_beta   90.00
_cell.angle_gamma   90.00
#
_symmetry.space_group_name_H-M   'P 1'
#
loop_
_entity.id
_entity.type
_entity.pdbx_description
1 polymer ?
#
loop_
_entity_poly.entity_id
_entity_poly.type
_entity_poly.pdbx_seq_one_letter_code
_entity_poly.pdbx_strand_id
1 'polypeptide(L)'
;MKLQTVHYAELNARQQESYNFQRVSGVLADYGFTTIRLTDDWQGADFIVQHIDGEQLSKVQLKGRYTLAKKYMDKDLYICFQDRGVWYLTPHDELLAWAQQNMNIINTERVVENSRLVLVSTSVSSIEVVS
;
A
#
# COMPACT_ATOMS: atom_id res chain seq x y z
N MET A 1 -23.19 -12.31 -20.55
CA MET A 1 -21.99 -11.95 -19.75
C MET A 1 -20.89 -12.96 -20.04
N LYS A 2 -19.66 -12.54 -20.37
CA LYS A 2 -18.51 -13.46 -20.52
C LYS A 2 -17.68 -13.43 -19.24
N LEU A 3 -17.53 -14.58 -18.57
CA LEU A 3 -16.73 -14.74 -17.36
C LEU A 3 -15.37 -15.33 -17.75
N GLN A 4 -14.42 -14.47 -18.09
CA GLN A 4 -13.06 -14.86 -18.48
C GLN A 4 -12.06 -14.16 -17.58
N THR A 5 -11.04 -14.90 -17.14
CA THR A 5 -9.92 -14.34 -16.38
C THR A 5 -9.08 -13.45 -17.29
N VAL A 6 -8.53 -12.38 -16.72
CA VAL A 6 -7.61 -11.48 -17.41
C VAL A 6 -6.18 -11.76 -16.98
N HIS A 7 -5.23 -11.69 -17.92
CA HIS A 7 -3.81 -11.73 -17.59
C HIS A 7 -3.33 -10.31 -17.27
N TYR A 8 -2.81 -10.11 -16.04
CA TYR A 8 -2.40 -8.77 -15.56
C TYR A 8 -1.41 -8.07 -16.51
N ALA A 9 -0.48 -8.82 -17.09
CA ALA A 9 0.53 -8.30 -18.01
C ALA A 9 -0.05 -7.74 -19.33
N GLU A 10 -1.26 -8.16 -19.70
CA GLU A 10 -1.95 -7.71 -20.93
C GLU A 10 -2.81 -6.46 -20.69
N LEU A 11 -2.99 -6.05 -19.44
CA LEU A 11 -3.77 -4.87 -19.08
C LEU A 11 -2.99 -3.60 -19.36
N ASN A 12 -3.66 -2.58 -19.90
CA ASN A 12 -3.09 -1.23 -19.97
C ASN A 12 -2.99 -0.59 -18.57
N ALA A 13 -2.26 0.51 -18.44
CA ALA A 13 -1.97 1.14 -17.15
C ALA A 13 -3.24 1.45 -16.32
N ARG A 14 -4.30 1.98 -16.94
CA ARG A 14 -5.55 2.33 -16.26
C ARG A 14 -6.36 1.10 -15.85
N GLN A 15 -6.29 0.03 -16.65
CA GLN A 15 -6.86 -1.27 -16.33
C GLN A 15 -6.11 -1.92 -15.16
N GLN A 16 -4.77 -1.86 -15.14
CA GLN A 16 -3.95 -2.37 -14.04
C GLN A 16 -4.27 -1.64 -12.73
N GLU A 17 -4.41 -0.32 -12.77
CA GLU A 17 -4.79 0.48 -11.60
C GLU A 17 -6.16 0.04 -11.05
N SER A 18 -7.16 -0.10 -11.93
CA SER A 18 -8.50 -0.55 -11.53
C SER A 18 -8.51 -2.00 -11.03
N TYR A 19 -7.72 -2.87 -11.65
CA TYR A 19 -7.53 -4.25 -11.22
C TYR A 19 -6.91 -4.29 -9.82
N ASN A 20 -5.80 -3.56 -9.61
CA ASN A 20 -5.08 -3.49 -8.35
C ASN A 20 -5.96 -2.92 -7.23
N PHE A 21 -6.75 -1.87 -7.52
CA PHE A 21 -7.71 -1.32 -6.57
C PHE A 21 -8.69 -2.40 -6.09
N GLN A 22 -9.32 -3.14 -7.00
CA GLN A 22 -10.26 -4.18 -6.61
C GLN A 22 -9.59 -5.33 -5.84
N ARG A 23 -8.35 -5.68 -6.20
CA ARG A 23 -7.59 -6.72 -5.49
C ARG A 23 -7.24 -6.27 -4.06
N VAL A 24 -6.73 -5.05 -3.88
CA VAL A 24 -6.40 -4.56 -2.54
C VAL A 24 -7.65 -4.34 -1.70
N SER A 25 -8.76 -3.84 -2.28
CA SER A 25 -10.05 -3.72 -1.58
C SER A 25 -10.53 -5.06 -1.03
N GLY A 26 -10.42 -6.14 -1.82
CA GLY A 26 -10.76 -7.48 -1.36
C GLY A 26 -9.89 -7.94 -0.19
N VAL A 27 -8.57 -7.72 -0.26
CA VAL A 27 -7.64 -8.05 0.83
C VAL A 27 -7.95 -7.23 2.08
N LEU A 28 -8.19 -5.93 1.95
CA LEU A 28 -8.51 -5.02 3.06
C LEU A 28 -9.83 -5.39 3.76
N ALA A 29 -10.81 -5.91 3.02
CA ALA A 29 -12.07 -6.37 3.59
C ALA A 29 -11.88 -7.52 4.60
N ASP A 30 -10.91 -8.41 4.38
CA ASP A 30 -10.56 -9.48 5.32
C ASP A 30 -10.07 -8.94 6.69
N TYR A 31 -9.69 -7.66 6.74
CA TYR A 31 -9.21 -6.95 7.94
C TYR A 31 -10.20 -5.88 8.40
N GLY A 32 -11.47 -5.95 8.00
CA GLY A 32 -12.51 -5.04 8.48
C GLY A 32 -12.47 -3.64 7.86
N PHE A 33 -11.72 -3.43 6.78
CA PHE A 33 -11.70 -2.14 6.09
C PHE A 33 -12.69 -2.08 4.94
N THR A 34 -13.40 -0.95 4.84
CA THR A 34 -14.14 -0.54 3.65
C THR A 34 -13.29 0.43 2.84
N THR A 35 -13.36 0.35 1.51
CA THR A 35 -12.61 1.23 0.61
C THR A 35 -13.52 2.12 -0.21
N ILE A 36 -13.15 3.39 -0.39
CA ILE A 36 -13.86 4.34 -1.25
C ILE A 36 -12.89 4.83 -2.32
N ARG A 37 -13.13 4.49 -3.59
CA ARG A 37 -12.30 4.98 -4.69
C ARG A 37 -12.55 6.45 -4.96
N LEU A 38 -11.48 7.20 -5.20
CA LEU A 38 -11.53 8.60 -5.57
C LEU A 38 -11.42 8.72 -7.09
N THR A 39 -12.21 9.63 -7.68
CA THR A 39 -12.26 9.84 -9.14
C THR A 39 -11.26 10.88 -9.63
N ASP A 40 -10.75 11.71 -8.71
CA ASP A 40 -9.81 12.80 -8.97
C ASP A 40 -8.56 12.65 -8.07
N ASP A 41 -7.46 13.30 -8.42
CA ASP A 41 -6.19 13.32 -7.66
C ASP A 41 -6.33 14.13 -6.35
N TRP A 42 -7.30 13.76 -5.52
CA TRP A 42 -7.66 14.45 -4.29
C TRP A 42 -6.55 14.26 -3.28
N GLN A 43 -5.78 15.32 -3.07
CA GLN A 43 -4.62 15.34 -2.18
C GLN A 43 -3.59 14.25 -2.45
N GLY A 44 -3.47 13.75 -3.69
CA GLY A 44 -2.51 12.69 -4.01
C GLY A 44 -2.96 11.29 -3.58
N ALA A 45 -4.25 11.06 -3.34
CA ALA A 45 -4.79 9.77 -2.94
C ALA A 45 -5.63 9.15 -4.08
N ASP A 46 -5.56 7.83 -4.23
CA ASP A 46 -6.41 7.09 -5.17
C ASP A 46 -7.66 6.53 -4.48
N PHE A 47 -7.59 6.26 -3.18
CA PHE A 47 -8.72 5.77 -2.38
C PHE A 47 -8.59 6.11 -0.90
N ILE A 48 -9.71 6.00 -0.19
CA ILE A 48 -9.79 6.09 1.27
C ILE A 48 -10.05 4.68 1.82
N VAL A 49 -9.44 4.38 2.96
CA VAL A 49 -9.76 3.20 3.78
C VAL A 49 -10.40 3.64 5.08
N GLN A 50 -11.44 2.91 5.51
CA GLN A 50 -12.10 3.10 6.79
C GLN A 50 -12.23 1.76 7.49
N HIS A 51 -11.71 1.63 8.70
CA HIS A 51 -11.89 0.42 9.51
C HIS A 51 -13.28 0.39 10.17
N ILE A 52 -13.77 -0.81 10.45
CA ILE A 52 -15.08 -1.03 11.07
C ILE A 52 -15.18 -0.49 12.51
N ASP A 53 -14.06 -0.26 13.19
CA ASP A 53 -14.03 0.39 14.51
C ASP A 53 -14.46 1.87 14.46
N GLY A 54 -14.45 2.49 13.28
CA GLY A 54 -14.76 3.91 13.08
C GLY A 54 -13.66 4.88 13.51
N GLU A 55 -12.52 4.38 13.99
CA GLU A 55 -11.39 5.19 14.46
C GLU A 55 -10.36 5.44 13.36
N GLN A 56 -10.17 4.45 12.47
CA GLN A 56 -9.16 4.54 11.42
C GLN A 56 -9.79 4.97 10.09
N LEU A 57 -9.45 6.18 9.67
CA LEU A 57 -9.74 6.73 8.35
C LEU A 57 -8.44 7.24 7.73
N SER A 58 -8.05 6.72 6.57
CA SER A 58 -6.75 7.08 5.98
C SER A 58 -6.83 7.22 4.46
N LYS A 59 -6.04 8.16 3.94
CA LYS A 59 -5.85 8.39 2.51
C LYS A 59 -4.75 7.47 1.99
N VAL A 60 -5.02 6.80 0.87
CA VAL A 60 -4.09 5.82 0.29
C VAL A 60 -3.81 6.14 -1.17
N GLN A 61 -2.53 6.24 -1.52
CA GLN A 61 -2.05 6.24 -2.89
C GLN A 61 -1.66 4.82 -3.27
N LEU A 62 -2.29 4.28 -4.31
CA LEU A 62 -1.99 3.01 -4.92
C LEU A 62 -0.85 3.16 -5.94
N LYS A 63 0.11 2.23 -5.90
CA LYS A 63 1.19 2.14 -6.87
C LYS A 63 1.24 0.74 -7.45
N GLY A 64 1.37 0.65 -8.77
CA GLY A 64 1.63 -0.62 -9.45
C GLY A 64 3.06 -1.14 -9.28
N ARG A 65 3.98 -0.31 -8.77
CA ARG A 65 5.38 -0.65 -8.48
C ARG A 65 5.84 0.08 -7.23
N TYR A 66 6.75 -0.54 -6.49
CA TYR A 66 7.43 0.11 -5.36
C TYR A 66 8.22 1.34 -5.84
N THR A 67 7.65 2.53 -5.64
CA THR A 67 8.26 3.81 -5.99
C THR A 67 7.87 4.86 -4.94
N LEU A 68 8.86 5.65 -4.51
CA LEU A 68 8.68 6.74 -3.55
C LEU A 68 8.88 8.08 -4.26
N ALA A 69 8.02 9.05 -3.97
CA ALA A 69 8.12 10.37 -4.60
C ALA A 69 7.87 11.48 -3.58
N LYS A 70 8.83 12.41 -3.46
CA LYS A 70 8.79 13.54 -2.53
C LYS A 70 7.54 14.41 -2.65
N LYS A 71 6.86 14.40 -3.81
CA LYS A 71 5.59 15.13 -4.02
C LYS A 71 4.44 14.66 -3.11
N TYR A 72 4.61 13.54 -2.39
CA TYR A 72 3.64 13.00 -1.44
C TYR A 72 3.97 13.29 0.02
N MET A 73 5.10 13.97 0.31
CA MET A 73 5.47 14.36 1.67
C MET A 73 4.45 15.29 2.32
N ASP A 74 4.28 15.16 3.63
CA ASP A 74 3.44 16.02 4.49
C ASP A 74 1.95 16.00 4.10
N LYS A 75 1.52 14.99 3.34
CA LYS A 75 0.13 14.83 2.90
C LYS A 75 -0.66 13.83 3.72
N ASP A 76 -0.06 13.24 4.76
CA ASP A 76 -0.68 12.19 5.58
C ASP A 76 -1.26 11.07 4.68
N LEU A 77 -0.39 10.56 3.81
CA LEU A 77 -0.71 9.52 2.83
C LEU A 77 -0.08 8.20 3.24
N TYR A 78 -0.85 7.14 3.09
CA TYR A 78 -0.31 5.80 2.99
C TYR A 78 0.06 5.49 1.55
N ILE A 79 1.18 4.80 1.33
CA ILE A 79 1.48 4.16 0.05
C ILE A 79 1.06 2.70 0.12
N CYS A 80 0.31 2.28 -0.89
CA CYS A 80 -0.08 0.90 -1.08
C CYS A 80 0.50 0.34 -2.39
N PHE A 81 1.12 -0.82 -2.34
CA PHE A 81 1.61 -1.51 -3.53
C PHE A 81 1.65 -3.02 -3.30
N GLN A 82 1.72 -3.76 -4.39
CA GLN A 82 1.92 -5.20 -4.37
C GLN A 82 3.36 -5.52 -4.78
N ASP A 83 4.01 -6.42 -4.06
CA ASP A 83 5.22 -7.10 -4.51
C ASP A 83 5.09 -8.61 -4.29
N ARG A 84 5.35 -9.39 -5.34
CA ARG A 84 5.33 -10.87 -5.34
C ARG A 84 4.11 -11.51 -4.64
N GLY A 85 2.93 -10.92 -4.82
CA GLY A 85 1.68 -11.42 -4.26
C GLY A 85 1.36 -10.93 -2.85
N VAL A 86 2.25 -10.16 -2.23
CA VAL A 86 2.06 -9.55 -0.92
C VAL A 86 1.67 -8.08 -1.10
N TRP A 87 0.63 -7.65 -0.38
CA TRP A 87 0.22 -6.24 -0.33
C TRP A 87 0.88 -5.54 0.85
N TYR A 88 1.42 -4.37 0.58
CA TYR A 88 2.05 -3.49 1.55
C TYR A 88 1.20 -2.22 1.66
N LEU A 89 0.95 -1.76 2.88
CA LEU A 89 0.30 -0.50 3.20
C LEU A 89 1.09 0.16 4.33
N THR A 90 1.70 1.31 4.07
CA THR A 90 2.61 1.98 5.02
C THR A 90 2.51 3.49 4.92
N PRO A 91 2.70 4.24 6.02
CA PRO A 91 2.81 5.69 5.97
C PRO A 91 3.95 6.11 5.03
N HIS A 92 3.66 7.03 4.11
CA HIS A 92 4.62 7.46 3.08
C HIS A 92 5.88 8.09 3.69
N ASP A 93 5.69 8.99 4.65
CA ASP A 93 6.79 9.82 5.17
C ASP A 93 7.74 9.00 6.04
N GLU A 94 7.21 8.05 6.81
CA GLU A 94 8.02 7.08 7.56
C GLU A 94 8.83 6.19 6.64
N LEU A 95 8.21 5.64 5.59
CA LEU A 95 8.91 4.82 4.61
C LEU A 95 9.99 5.62 3.87
N LEU A 96 9.71 6.89 3.54
CA LEU A 96 10.68 7.77 2.89
C LEU A 96 11.86 8.10 3.81
N ALA A 97 11.60 8.41 5.08
CA ALA A 97 12.64 8.66 6.08
C ALA A 97 13.52 7.43 6.29
N TRP A 98 12.90 6.24 6.43
CA TRP A 98 13.62 4.98 6.51
C TRP A 98 14.49 4.74 5.27
N ALA A 99 13.94 4.94 4.07
CA ALA A 99 14.69 4.76 2.83
C ALA A 99 15.88 5.73 2.75
N GLN A 100 15.72 6.99 3.16
CA GLN A 100 16.83 7.96 3.15
C GLN A 100 17.96 7.59 4.13
N GLN A 101 17.62 7.05 5.29
CA GLN A 101 18.60 6.64 6.31
C GLN A 101 19.33 5.35 5.92
N ASN A 102 18.64 4.42 5.24
CA ASN A 102 19.15 3.08 4.97
C ASN A 102 19.66 2.90 3.51
N MET A 103 19.25 3.76 2.57
CA MET A 103 19.67 3.70 1.15
C MET A 103 20.80 4.68 0.79
N ASN A 104 21.42 5.36 1.77
CA ASN A 104 22.75 5.95 1.58
C ASN A 104 23.86 4.89 1.44
N ILE A 105 23.48 3.61 1.43
CA ILE A 105 24.30 2.46 1.08
C ILE A 105 23.68 1.83 -0.18
N ILE A 106 24.38 2.01 -1.31
CA ILE A 106 24.39 1.15 -2.50
C ILE A 106 23.43 1.49 -3.66
N ASN A 107 24.09 2.00 -4.68
CA ASN A 107 23.89 1.78 -6.11
C ASN A 107 23.95 0.27 -6.46
N THR A 108 23.01 -0.59 -6.04
CA THR A 108 22.81 -1.99 -6.51
C THR A 108 21.58 -2.63 -5.86
N GLU A 109 21.11 -3.69 -6.49
CA GLU A 109 19.87 -4.45 -6.31
C GLU A 109 19.45 -4.81 -4.87
N ARG A 110 18.13 -4.69 -4.64
CA ARG A 110 17.31 -5.32 -3.58
C ARG A 110 17.84 -5.20 -2.14
N VAL A 111 17.24 -4.28 -1.40
CA VAL A 111 17.18 -4.36 0.07
C VAL A 111 15.74 -4.67 0.48
N VAL A 112 15.52 -5.92 0.84
CA VAL A 112 14.36 -6.38 1.61
C VAL A 112 14.93 -6.96 2.90
N GLU A 113 14.74 -6.28 4.02
CA GLU A 113 14.38 -6.88 5.31
C GLU A 113 14.19 -5.81 6.40
N ASN A 114 13.25 -6.10 7.30
CA ASN A 114 12.81 -5.33 8.49
C ASN A 114 11.76 -4.22 8.32
N SER A 115 10.76 -4.43 7.45
CA SER A 115 9.43 -3.83 7.62
C SER A 115 8.33 -4.75 7.09
N ARG A 116 8.09 -5.85 7.80
CA ARG A 116 6.98 -6.77 7.51
C ARG A 116 5.70 -6.19 8.14
N LEU A 117 5.04 -5.26 7.45
CA LEU A 117 3.61 -5.06 7.69
C LEU A 117 2.86 -6.02 6.75
N VAL A 118 2.65 -7.25 7.24
CA VAL A 118 1.34 -7.93 7.07
C VAL A 118 0.31 -6.93 7.60
N LEU A 119 -0.91 -6.84 7.07
CA LEU A 119 -1.92 -5.92 7.63
C LEU A 119 -2.00 -6.06 9.16
N VAL A 120 -1.33 -5.15 9.86
CA VAL A 120 -1.26 -5.04 11.30
C VAL A 120 -1.94 -3.72 11.58
N SER A 121 -3.20 -3.82 11.98
CA SER A 121 -3.85 -2.78 12.77
C SER A 121 -2.97 -2.51 13.99
N THR A 122 -2.60 -1.25 14.15
CA THR A 122 -2.28 -0.56 15.42
C THR A 122 -2.12 -1.41 16.69
N SER A 123 -0.94 -1.24 17.31
CA SER A 123 -0.74 -1.28 18.78
C SER A 123 -1.07 -2.58 19.52
N VAL A 124 -0.15 -3.54 19.55
CA VAL A 124 -0.10 -4.53 20.63
C VAL A 124 1.33 -4.67 21.16
N SER A 125 1.46 -4.29 22.42
CA SER A 125 2.54 -4.60 23.35
C SER A 125 2.98 -6.07 23.30
N SER A 126 4.31 -6.27 23.33
CA SER A 126 5.02 -7.51 23.68
C SER A 126 5.00 -8.63 22.63
N ILE A 127 6.15 -8.88 21.97
CA ILE A 127 6.47 -10.20 21.41
C ILE A 127 7.94 -10.54 21.73
N GLU A 128 8.09 -11.67 22.42
CA GLU A 128 9.35 -12.31 22.80
C GLU A 128 10.15 -12.79 21.57
N VAL A 129 11.46 -12.64 21.67
CA VAL A 129 12.42 -13.24 20.74
C VAL A 129 12.71 -14.65 21.24
N VAL A 130 12.27 -15.66 20.48
CA VAL A 130 12.76 -17.03 20.66
C VAL A 130 13.71 -17.34 19.50
N SER A 131 14.89 -17.82 19.88
CA SER A 131 16.05 -18.19 19.04
C SER A 131 15.75 -19.28 18.02
#